data_AF-A0A563U544-F1
#
_entry.id   AF-A0A563U544-F1
#
_cell.length_a   1.000
_cell.length_b   1.000
_cell.length_c   1.000
_cell.angle_alpha   90.00
_cell.angle_beta   90.00
_cell.angle_gamma   90.00
#
_symmetry.space_group_name_H-M   'P 1'
#
loop_
_entity.id
_entity.type
_entity.pdbx_description
1 polymer ?
#
loop_
_entity_poly.entity_id
_entity_poly.type
_entity_poly.pdbx_seq_one_letter_code
_entity_poly.pdbx_strand_id
1 'polypeptide(L)' 'MNTTAKHFKIINSRTGNVIHYCSFATELNPDELKAELNKIKAQVASTNRLNQDTIYWEEVKVGE' A
#
# COMPACT_ATOMS: atom_id res chain seq x y z
N MET A 1 1.31 -23.25 6.91
CA MET A 1 1.68 -22.14 6.01
C MET A 1 1.20 -20.85 6.67
N ASN A 2 1.94 -20.37 7.67
CA ASN A 2 1.58 -19.15 8.38
C ASN A 2 2.43 -18.03 7.82
N THR A 3 2.04 -17.51 6.65
CA THR A 3 2.67 -16.32 6.11
C THR A 3 2.21 -15.15 6.97
N THR A 4 3.00 -14.79 7.98
CA THR A 4 2.88 -13.52 8.68
C THR A 4 3.19 -12.45 7.64
N ALA A 5 2.17 -11.98 6.94
CA ALA A 5 2.28 -10.94 5.93
C ALA A 5 1.74 -9.64 6.53
N LYS A 6 2.42 -8.53 6.27
CA LYS A 6 1.87 -7.20 6.53
C LYS A 6 0.99 -6.82 5.36
N HIS A 7 -0.23 -6.41 5.68
CA HIS A 7 -1.22 -6.00 4.69
C HIS A 7 -1.27 -4.48 4.63
N PHE A 8 -1.39 -3.95 3.42
CA PHE A 8 -1.48 -2.51 3.16
C PHE A 8 -2.60 -2.23 2.18
N LYS A 9 -3.28 -1.11 2.39
CA LYS A 9 -4.25 -0.56 1.45
C LYS A 9 -3.73 0.76 0.90
N ILE A 10 -3.94 0.97 -0.38
CA ILE A 10 -3.65 2.22 -1.07
C ILE A 10 -4.98 2.95 -1.23
N ILE A 11 -5.03 4.18 -0.73
CA ILE A 11 -6.25 4.99 -0.63
C ILE A 11 -6.07 6.27 -1.41
N ASN A 12 -7.12 6.68 -2.12
CA ASN A 12 -7.21 8.00 -2.71
C ASN A 12 -7.74 9.00 -1.67
N SER A 13 -6.93 9.98 -1.28
CA SER A 13 -7.31 10.99 -0.28
C SER A 13 -8.46 11.89 -0.70
N ARG A 14 -8.72 12.03 -2.00
CA ARG A 14 -9.82 12.86 -2.52
C ARG A 14 -11.18 12.20 -2.37
N THR A 15 -11.22 10.87 -2.40
CA THR A 15 -12.48 10.11 -2.38
C THR A 15 -12.65 9.21 -1.17
N GLY A 16 -11.57 8.96 -0.42
CA GLY A 16 -11.54 7.99 0.68
C GLY A 16 -11.56 6.53 0.21
N ASN A 17 -11.57 6.27 -1.11
CA ASN A 17 -11.69 4.91 -1.64
C ASN A 17 -10.36 4.18 -1.59
N VAL A 18 -10.41 2.91 -1.20
CA VAL A 18 -9.30 1.98 -1.40
C VAL A 18 -9.25 1.61 -2.88
N ILE A 19 -8.11 1.90 -3.51
CA ILE A 19 -7.89 1.67 -4.94
C ILE A 19 -6.99 0.44 -5.20
N HIS A 20 -6.28 -0.03 -4.17
CA HIS A 20 -5.46 -1.23 -4.28
C HIS A 20 -5.14 -1.84 -2.90
N TYR A 21 -4.91 -3.15 -2.86
CA TYR A 21 -4.46 -3.88 -1.68
C TYR A 21 -3.18 -4.64 -1.99
N CYS A 22 -2.22 -4.61 -1.06
CA CYS A 22 -0.96 -5.34 -1.18
C CYS A 22 -0.62 -6.05 0.12
N SER A 23 0.12 -7.14 0.00
CA SER A 23 0.61 -7.91 1.14
C SER A 23 2.10 -8.17 0.94
N PHE A 24 2.88 -7.96 1.99
CA PHE A 24 4.32 -8.14 1.98
C PHE A 24 4.74 -9.09 3.09
N ALA A 25 5.76 -9.91 2.86
CA ALA A 25 6.32 -10.76 3.91
C ALA A 25 6.86 -9.90 5.06
N THR A 26 6.65 -10.32 6.32
CA THR A 26 7.18 -9.59 7.49
C THR A 26 8.71 -9.53 7.55
N GLU A 27 9.40 -10.35 6.77
CA GLU A 27 10.87 -10.41 6.70
C GLU A 27 11.50 -9.21 5.99
N LEU A 28 10.69 -8.37 5.31
CA LEU A 28 11.18 -7.14 4.69
C LEU A 28 11.54 -6.09 5.74
N ASN A 29 12.75 -5.57 5.62
CA ASN A 29 13.18 -4.42 6.39
C ASN A 29 12.29 -3.19 6.10
N PRO A 30 12.13 -2.26 7.05
CA PRO A 30 11.27 -1.09 6.87
C PRO A 30 11.60 -0.22 5.65
N ASP A 31 12.89 -0.07 5.31
CA ASP A 31 13.33 0.68 4.14
C ASP A 31 12.93 0.01 2.82
N GLU A 32 13.17 -1.30 2.70
CA GLU A 32 12.77 -2.09 1.52
C GLU A 32 11.26 -2.10 1.35
N LEU A 33 10.53 -2.27 2.45
CA LEU A 33 9.06 -2.23 2.46
C LEU A 33 8.54 -0.88 1.97
N LYS A 34 9.13 0.22 2.45
CA LYS A 34 8.75 1.58 2.02
C LYS A 34 9.07 1.81 0.55
N ALA A 35 10.20 1.32 0.05
CA ALA A 35 10.57 1.40 -1.35
C ALA A 35 9.55 0.69 -2.25
N GLU A 36 9.18 -0.54 -1.89
CA GLU A 36 8.18 -1.32 -2.62
C GLU A 36 6.79 -0.68 -2.55
N LEU A 37 6.35 -0.21 -1.39
CA LEU A 37 5.09 0.53 -1.24
C LEU A 37 5.04 1.79 -2.10
N ASN A 38 6.14 2.55 -2.19
CA ASN A 38 6.22 3.74 -3.04
C ASN A 38 6.15 3.39 -4.53
N LYS A 39 6.80 2.29 -4.94
CA LYS A 39 6.74 1.79 -6.31
C LYS A 39 5.32 1.38 -6.69
N ILE A 40 4.63 0.63 -5.82
CA ILE A 40 3.23 0.26 -6.05
C ILE A 40 2.34 1.51 -6.07
N LYS A 41 2.51 2.46 -5.14
CA LYS A 41 1.79 3.73 -5.14
C LYS A 41 1.95 4.46 -6.48
N ALA A 42 3.17 4.55 -7.01
CA ALA A 42 3.44 5.20 -8.30
C ALA A 42 2.79 4.46 -9.49
N GLN A 43 2.81 3.13 -9.46
CA GLN A 43 2.16 2.30 -10.46
C GLN A 43 0.64 2.47 -10.43
N VAL A 44 0.02 2.36 -9.25
CA VAL A 44 -1.42 2.53 -9.06
C VAL A 44 -1.88 3.93 -9.46
N ALA A 45 -1.11 4.96 -9.12
CA ALA A 45 -1.39 6.33 -9.56
C ALA A 45 -1.39 6.44 -11.09
N SER A 46 -0.37 5.89 -11.74
CA SER A 46 -0.25 5.91 -13.21
C SER A 46 -1.39 5.14 -13.88
N THR A 47 -1.68 3.93 -13.41
CA THR A 47 -2.76 3.07 -13.95
C THR A 47 -4.14 3.71 -13.82
N ASN A 48 -4.41 4.38 -12.70
CA ASN A 48 -5.70 5.02 -12.44
C ASN A 48 -5.75 6.48 -12.93
N ARG A 49 -4.67 6.99 -13.55
CA ARG A 49 -4.53 8.41 -13.96
C ARG A 49 -4.81 9.38 -12.81
N LEU A 50 -4.33 9.03 -11.62
CA LEU A 50 -4.47 9.81 -10.40
C LEU A 50 -3.17 10.54 -10.09
N ASN A 51 -3.29 11.68 -9.39
CA ASN A 51 -2.12 12.38 -8.88
C ASN A 51 -1.50 11.56 -7.72
N GLN A 52 -0.19 11.33 -7.76
CA GLN A 52 0.52 10.60 -6.70
C GLN A 52 0.40 11.29 -5.33
N ASP A 53 0.31 12.62 -5.28
CA ASP A 53 0.08 13.36 -4.04
C ASP A 53 -1.30 13.11 -3.44
N THR A 54 -2.25 12.65 -4.26
CA THR A 54 -3.62 12.33 -3.83
C THR A 54 -3.78 10.88 -3.40
N ILE A 55 -2.69 10.13 -3.31
CA ILE A 55 -2.71 8.71 -2.95
C ILE A 55 -1.77 8.49 -1.76
N TYR A 56 -2.19 7.67 -0.81
CA TYR A 56 -1.35 7.24 0.31
C TYR A 56 -1.57 5.75 0.58
N TRP A 57 -0.65 5.13 1.32
CA TRP A 57 -0.79 3.76 1.79
C TRP A 57 -0.99 3.75 3.31
N GLU A 58 -1.74 2.79 3.81
CA GLU A 58 -1.99 2.58 5.24
C GLU A 58 -1.87 1.10 5.56
N GLU A 59 -1.22 0.77 6.68
CA GLU A 59 -1.13 -0.60 7.18
C GLU A 59 -2.49 -1.08 7.69
N VAL A 60 -2.94 -2.24 7.22
CA VAL A 60 -4.12 -2.91 7.72
C VAL A 60 -3.71 -3.70 8.96
N LYS A 61 -4.01 -3.14 10.13
CA LYS A 61 -3.84 -3.84 11.40
C LYS A 61 -4.98 -4.84 11.55
N VAL A 62 -4.66 -6.14 11.54
CA VAL A 62 -5.63 -7.18 11.89
C VAL A 62 -5.78 -7.15 13.42
N GLY A 63 -6.84 -6.49 13.90
CA GLY A 63 -7.18 -6.44 15.33
C GLY A 63 -7.70 -5.08 15.80
N GLU A 64 -8.95 -4.76 15.45
CA GLU A 64 -9.90 -4.10 16.37
C GLU A 64 -11.16 -4.97 16.45
#